data_AF-A0A954DH90-F1
#
_entry.id   AF-A0A954DH90-F1
#
_cell.length_a   1.000
_cell.length_b   1.000
_cell.length_c   1.000
_cell.angle_alpha   90.00
_cell.angle_beta   90.00
_cell.angle_gamma   90.00
#
_symmetry.space_group_name_H-M   'P 1'
#
loop_
_entity.id
_entity.type
_entity.pdbx_description
1 polymer ?
#
loop_
_entity_poly.entity_id
_entity_poly.type
_entity_poly.pdbx_seq_one_letter_code
_entity_poly.pdbx_strand_id
1 'polypeptide(L)' 'MACNADGKEMTWDKAACRYCGTGCGVEVGVAEVDGKKRVVQVRGDQKSPVNQGLLCAKGYHLPGFLYGEDRLLYP' A
#
# COMPACT_ATOMS: atom_id res chain seq x y z
N MET A 1 -11.63 -10.60 8.11
CA MET A 1 -10.94 -10.66 6.80
C MET A 1 -11.52 -9.61 5.88
N ALA A 2 -10.69 -8.90 5.12
CA ALA A 2 -11.13 -8.14 3.96
C ALA A 2 -10.71 -8.91 2.70
N CYS A 3 -11.54 -8.94 1.66
CA CYS A 3 -11.15 -9.47 0.35
C CYS A 3 -10.81 -8.31 -0.61
N ASN A 4 -9.88 -8.53 -1.54
CA ASN A 4 -9.64 -7.61 -2.65
C ASN A 4 -10.69 -7.79 -3.77
N ALA A 5 -10.61 -6.98 -4.82
CA ALA A 5 -11.52 -7.08 -5.97
C ALA A 5 -11.48 -8.46 -6.68
N ASP A 6 -10.35 -9.17 -6.58
CA ASP A 6 -10.16 -10.52 -7.13
C ASP A 6 -10.58 -11.64 -6.16
N GLY A 7 -11.19 -11.29 -5.02
CA GLY A 7 -11.65 -12.24 -4.00
C GLY A 7 -10.54 -12.83 -3.11
N LYS A 8 -9.29 -12.34 -3.21
CA LYS A 8 -8.19 -12.81 -2.36
C LYS A 8 -8.30 -12.23 -0.95
N GLU A 9 -8.08 -13.07 0.06
CA GLU A 9 -8.03 -12.63 1.46
C GLU A 9 -6.84 -11.69 1.71
N MET A 10 -7.11 -10.64 2.49
CA MET A 10 -6.14 -9.61 2.81
C MET A 10 -6.17 -9.21 4.28
N THR A 11 -5.00 -8.80 4.77
CA THR A 11 -4.82 -8.09 6.04
C THR A 11 -4.48 -6.62 5.80
N TRP A 12 -4.85 -5.77 6.75
CA TRP A 12 -4.54 -4.34 6.71
C TRP A 12 -3.52 -4.01 7.80
N ASP A 13 -2.37 -3.47 7.38
CA ASP A 13 -1.31 -3.03 8.29
C ASP A 13 -1.05 -1.53 8.14
N LYS A 14 -0.55 -0.87 9.18
CA LYS A 14 -0.26 0.58 9.13
C LYS A 14 1.16 0.85 8.66
N ALA A 15 1.32 1.88 7.83
CA ALA A 15 2.62 2.36 7.38
C ALA A 15 2.60 3.87 7.11
N ALA A 16 3.79 4.43 6.85
CA ALA A 16 3.94 5.81 6.39
C ALA A 16 4.10 5.87 4.87
N CYS A 17 3.46 6.83 4.22
CA CYS A 17 3.70 7.12 2.80
C CYS A 17 5.13 7.62 2.59
N ARG A 18 5.85 7.06 1.60
CA ARG A 18 7.27 7.36 1.35
C ARG A 18 7.54 8.25 0.15
N TYR A 19 6.51 8.87 -0.44
CA TYR A 19 6.70 9.72 -1.62
C TYR A 19 7.23 11.13 -1.31
N CYS A 20 6.54 11.89 -0.48
CA CYS A 20 6.90 13.27 -0.17
C CYS A 20 7.08 13.46 1.35
N GLY A 21 7.62 14.62 1.73
CA GLY A 21 7.88 14.97 3.13
C GLY A 21 6.64 15.23 3.99
N THR A 22 5.43 15.18 3.42
CA THR A 22 4.18 15.42 4.18
C THR A 22 3.96 14.37 5.27
N GLY A 23 4.38 13.11 5.04
CA GLY A 23 4.25 12.06 6.04
C GLY A 23 2.83 11.51 6.23
N CYS A 24 2.06 11.38 5.14
CA CYS A 24 0.71 10.80 5.21
C CYS A 24 0.73 9.38 5.81
N GLY A 25 -0.22 9.10 6.71
CA GLY A 25 -0.47 7.77 7.23
C GLY A 25 -1.29 6.94 6.23
N VAL A 26 -0.88 5.68 6.04
CA VAL A 26 -1.52 4.75 5.12
C VAL A 26 -1.81 3.41 5.81
N GLU A 27 -2.84 2.73 5.32
CA GLU A 27 -3.09 1.32 5.57
C GLU A 27 -2.76 0.54 4.30
N VAL A 28 -1.91 -0.47 4.42
CA VAL A 28 -1.47 -1.35 3.34
C VAL A 28 -2.25 -2.65 3.38
N GLY A 29 -2.90 -3.00 2.28
CA GLY A 29 -3.59 -4.26 2.08
C GLY A 29 -2.61 -5.31 1.57
N VAL A 30 -2.33 -6.32 2.39
CA VAL A 30 -1.38 -7.40 2.09
C VAL A 30 -2.17 -8.68 1.79
N ALA A 31 -1.88 -9.28 0.65
CA ALA A 31 -2.46 -10.54 0.20
C ALA A 31 -1.38 -11.55 -0.18
N GLU A 32 -1.73 -12.82 -0.25
CA GLU A 32 -0.87 -13.82 -0.87
C GLU A 32 -1.08 -13.82 -2.40
N VAL A 33 0.02 -13.66 -3.14
CA VAL A 33 0.07 -13.66 -4.61
C VAL A 33 1.27 -14.51 -5.03
N ASP A 34 1.01 -15.58 -5.79
CA ASP A 34 2.02 -16.54 -6.26
C ASP A 34 2.85 -17.14 -5.10
N GLY A 35 2.19 -17.49 -4.00
CA GLY A 35 2.83 -18.03 -2.79
C GLY A 35 3.67 -17.03 -2.00
N LYS A 36 3.58 -15.72 -2.31
CA LYS A 36 4.33 -14.66 -1.61
C LYS A 36 3.38 -13.57 -1.10
N LYS A 37 3.69 -13.03 0.08
CA LYS A 37 2.99 -11.85 0.60
C LYS A 37 3.33 -10.63 -0.25
N ARG A 38 2.31 -9.98 -0.81
CA ARG A 38 2.44 -8.75 -1.59
C ARG A 38 1.48 -7.69 -1.10
N VAL A 39 1.92 -6.43 -1.20
CA VAL A 39 1.02 -5.29 -1.04
C VAL A 39 0.23 -5.15 -2.32
N VAL A 40 -1.09 -5.31 -2.25
CA VAL A 40 -1.96 -5.24 -3.44
C VAL A 40 -2.92 -4.06 -3.41
N GLN A 41 -3.09 -3.42 -2.25
CA GLN A 41 -3.93 -2.23 -2.12
C GLN A 41 -3.35 -1.27 -1.08
N VAL A 42 -3.65 0.02 -1.25
CA VAL A 42 -3.34 1.07 -0.26
C VAL A 42 -4.57 1.95 -0.07
N ARG A 43 -4.82 2.37 1.16
CA ARG A 43 -5.77 3.44 1.50
C ARG A 43 -5.17 4.36 2.55
N GLY A 44 -5.74 5.56 2.72
CA GLY A 44 -5.29 6.46 3.77
C GLY A 44 -5.77 5.99 5.14
N ASP A 45 -4.93 6.16 6.16
CA ASP A 45 -5.34 5.95 7.55
C ASP A 45 -6.25 7.10 7.99
N GLN A 46 -7.53 6.80 8.23
CA GLN A 46 -8.53 7.77 8.69
C GLN A 46 -8.18 8.39 10.04
N LYS A 47 -7.37 7.71 10.86
CA LYS A 47 -6.94 8.18 12.18
C LYS A 47 -5.65 9.00 12.13
N SER A 48 -5.03 9.13 10.96
CA SER A 48 -3.81 9.92 10.81
C SER A 48 -4.09 11.41 11.01
N PRO A 49 -3.34 12.11 11.89
CA PRO A 49 -3.51 13.56 12.09
C PRO A 49 -3.07 14.38 10.88
N VAL A 50 -2.26 13.80 9.99
CA VAL A 50 -1.68 14.49 8.84
C VAL A 50 -2.63 14.56 7.66
N ASN A 51 -3.32 13.46 7.36
CA ASN A 51 -4.05 13.31 6.10
C ASN A 51 -5.49 12.80 6.26
N GLN A 52 -5.89 12.35 7.45
CA GLN A 52 -7.28 12.00 7.78
C GLN A 52 -7.94 11.06 6.75
N GLY A 53 -7.17 10.09 6.23
CA GLY A 53 -7.65 9.11 5.24
C GLY A 53 -7.53 9.54 3.77
N LEU A 54 -7.20 10.79 3.48
CA LEU A 54 -7.04 11.31 2.11
C LEU A 54 -5.61 11.08 1.61
N LEU A 55 -5.47 10.66 0.35
CA LEU A 55 -4.16 10.54 -0.30
C LEU A 55 -4.17 11.31 -1.62
N CYS A 56 -2.99 11.71 -2.09
CA CYS A 56 -2.84 12.21 -3.45
C CYS A 56 -2.74 11.04 -4.45
N ALA A 57 -2.75 11.34 -5.75
CA ALA A 57 -2.61 10.34 -6.80
C ALA A 57 -1.37 9.45 -6.62
N LYS A 58 -0.24 10.02 -6.17
CA LYS A 58 0.99 9.25 -5.87
C LYS A 58 0.75 8.23 -4.76
N GLY A 59 0.07 8.62 -3.70
CA GLY A 59 -0.21 7.76 -2.55
C GLY A 59 -1.13 6.59 -2.89
N TYR A 60 -2.19 6.82 -3.66
CA TYR A 60 -3.13 5.75 -4.04
C TYR A 60 -2.50 4.65 -4.91
N HIS A 61 -1.48 5.00 -5.70
CA HIS A 61 -0.82 4.07 -6.61
C HIS A 61 0.49 3.46 -6.05
N LEU A 62 0.78 3.67 -4.76
CA LEU A 62 1.96 3.12 -4.06
C LEU A 62 2.29 1.65 -4.41
N PRO A 63 1.33 0.70 -4.42
CA PRO A 63 1.63 -0.71 -4.67
C PRO A 63 2.35 -0.98 -5.99
N GLY A 64 2.02 -0.25 -7.06
CA GLY A 64 2.60 -0.48 -8.39
C GLY A 64 4.12 -0.25 -8.42
N PHE A 65 4.61 0.74 -7.66
CA PHE A 65 6.03 1.09 -7.64
C PHE A 65 6.90 0.09 -6.88
N LEU A 66 6.31 -0.70 -5.97
CA LEU A 66 7.07 -1.74 -5.25
C LEU A 66 7.47 -2.89 -6.17
N TYR A 67 6.78 -3.10 -7.28
CA TYR A 67 6.96 -4.26 -8.15
C TYR A 67 7.18 -3.87 -9.61
N GLY A 68 7.74 -2.67 -9.85
CA GLY A 68 8.12 -2.21 -11.17
C GLY A 68 9.12 -3.15 -11.85
N GLU A 69 9.05 -3.23 -13.18
CA GLU A 69 9.91 -4.08 -14.01
C GLU A 69 11.40 -3.68 -13.93
N ASP A 70 11.66 -2.41 -13.60
CA ASP A 70 12.98 -1.80 -13.44
C ASP A 70 13.58 -1.97 -12.03
N ARG A 71 12.95 -2.74 -11.15
CA ARG A 71 13.44 -2.97 -9.79
C ARG A 71 14.75 -3.77 -9.81
N LEU A 72 15.81 -3.19 -9.24
CA LEU A 72 17.07 -3.89 -9.02
C LEU A 72 16.86 -5.07 -8.04
N LEU A 73 17.19 -6.28 -8.48
CA LEU A 73 17.01 -7.51 -7.71
C LEU A 73 18.33 -8.10 -7.18
N TYR A 74 19.46 -7.71 -7.77
CA TYR A 74 20.78 -8.25 -7.44
C TYR A 74 21.79 -7.09 -7.24
N PRO A 75 22.74 -7.22 -6.30
CA PRO A 75 23.80 -6.24 -6.07
C PRO A 75 24.75 -6.03 -7.26
#